data_AF-A0A9W9ZMU0-F1
#
_entry.id   AF-A0A9W9ZMU0-F1
#
_cell.length_a   1.000
_cell.length_b   1.000
_cell.length_c   1.000
_cell.angle_alpha   90.00
_cell.angle_beta   90.00
_cell.angle_gamma   90.00
#
_symmetry.space_group_name_H-M   'P 1'
#
loop_
_entity.id
_entity.type
_entity.pdbx_description
1 polymer ?
#
loop_
_entity_poly.entity_id
_entity_poly.type
_entity_poly.pdbx_seq_one_letter_code
_entity_poly.pdbx_strand_id
1 'polypeptide(L)'
;MLTPTAKEGRGSQEKTDSNLGKLEFTLYYDQSFRFLQIYVIRGIKIVSSAESSAESSEGDVPPDVLVFASLSFNENQIWEQKTRMVKKSNDPQFNEKLEAHGITSAKLYESTLYFQLFNHQTNTLIGEVVYSLKELPANKLTTQTLPLAEVELDEACCSVEEEPLDPCSELGELSISLCHNPTDQKLTVKINCARGLQPIAKDGKLNPFVKLELTFCGRKLSSRTTKTAHNTLTPNISEVFLFDMHPDKLPQVTLVFKVKHRGRVRDVTLGTVHLGYCVNVESEYKHWNKSWKNHTLK
;
A
#
# COMPACT_ATOMS: atom_id res chain seq x y z
N MET A 1 20.11 40.96 -47.04
CA MET A 1 19.41 41.60 -45.90
C MET A 1 18.70 40.50 -45.14
N LEU A 2 18.91 40.48 -43.83
CA LEU A 2 18.36 39.53 -42.87
C LEU A 2 16.87 39.81 -42.63
N THR A 3 16.05 38.77 -42.51
CA THR A 3 14.96 38.63 -41.52
C THR A 3 14.26 37.27 -41.69
N PRO A 4 14.28 36.41 -40.67
CA PRO A 4 13.17 35.52 -40.36
C PRO A 4 12.45 36.04 -39.12
N THR A 5 11.14 36.28 -39.24
CA THR A 5 10.24 36.50 -38.11
C THR A 5 10.01 35.18 -37.38
N ALA A 6 10.32 35.17 -36.09
CA ALA A 6 10.05 34.10 -35.14
C ALA A 6 8.95 34.53 -34.15
N LYS A 7 8.37 33.52 -33.47
CA LYS A 7 7.36 33.52 -32.39
C LYS A 7 5.91 33.50 -32.92
N GLU A 8 5.00 32.67 -32.43
CA GLU A 8 4.86 32.10 -31.09
C GLU A 8 4.37 30.63 -31.14
N GLY A 9 5.10 29.73 -30.46
CA GLY A 9 4.56 28.43 -30.07
C GLY A 9 3.88 28.58 -28.71
N ARG A 10 2.55 28.68 -28.73
CA ARG A 10 1.69 28.63 -27.53
C ARG A 10 1.71 27.18 -27.03
N GLY A 11 2.53 26.91 -26.02
CA GLY A 11 2.47 25.65 -25.29
C GLY A 11 1.24 25.65 -24.39
N SER A 12 0.18 24.98 -24.83
CA SER A 12 -1.00 24.71 -24.00
C SER A 12 -0.62 23.72 -22.90
N GLN A 13 -0.53 24.18 -21.66
CA GLN A 13 -0.68 23.31 -20.50
C GLN A 13 -2.18 23.01 -20.36
N GLU A 14 -2.59 21.81 -20.75
CA GLU A 14 -3.92 21.28 -20.42
C GLU A 14 -3.94 20.98 -18.92
N LYS A 15 -4.53 21.91 -18.15
CA LYS A 15 -5.02 21.66 -16.79
C LYS A 15 -6.38 21.00 -16.94
N THR A 16 -6.46 19.70 -16.71
CA THR A 16 -7.73 19.00 -16.53
C THR A 16 -8.28 19.41 -15.15
N ASP A 17 -9.21 20.36 -15.11
CA ASP A 17 -9.97 20.71 -13.90
C ASP A 17 -10.91 19.53 -13.59
N SER A 18 -10.38 18.49 -12.96
CA SER A 18 -11.15 17.36 -12.46
C SER A 18 -11.96 17.84 -11.25
N ASN A 19 -13.29 17.77 -11.37
CA ASN A 19 -14.23 18.23 -10.33
C ASN A 19 -14.40 17.21 -9.18
N LEU A 20 -13.34 16.46 -8.84
CA LEU A 20 -13.38 15.37 -7.86
C LEU A 20 -13.27 15.85 -6.40
N GLY A 21 -13.00 17.14 -6.21
CA GLY A 21 -12.83 17.77 -4.92
C GLY A 21 -11.37 18.10 -4.61
N LYS A 22 -11.11 18.44 -3.35
CA LYS A 22 -9.77 18.81 -2.85
C LYS A 22 -9.47 18.12 -1.53
N LEU A 23 -8.19 17.88 -1.25
CA LEU A 23 -7.71 17.42 0.04
C LEU A 23 -6.93 18.54 0.73
N GLU A 24 -7.28 18.83 1.97
CA GLU A 24 -6.54 19.73 2.85
C GLU A 24 -5.72 18.93 3.88
N PHE A 25 -4.42 19.21 3.95
CA PHE A 25 -3.50 18.55 4.86
C PHE A 25 -2.41 19.51 5.33
N THR A 26 -1.80 19.19 6.48
CA THR A 26 -0.66 19.93 7.03
C THR A 26 0.50 18.98 7.30
N LEU A 27 1.70 19.41 6.94
CA LEU A 27 2.93 18.67 7.14
C LEU A 27 3.83 19.38 8.15
N TYR A 28 4.49 18.61 8.99
CA TYR A 28 5.56 19.07 9.87
C TYR A 28 6.69 18.05 9.86
N TYR A 29 7.87 18.47 9.44
CA TYR A 29 9.06 17.62 9.50
C TYR A 29 9.97 18.06 10.64
N ASP A 30 10.17 17.17 11.61
CA ASP A 30 11.16 17.36 12.65
C ASP A 30 12.52 16.83 12.19
N GLN A 31 13.45 17.73 11.90
CA GLN A 31 14.78 17.34 11.43
C GLN A 31 15.63 16.69 12.55
N SER A 32 15.43 17.12 13.80
CA SER A 32 16.18 16.64 14.95
C SER A 32 15.82 15.19 15.27
N PHE A 33 14.52 14.88 15.28
CA PHE A 33 13.98 13.57 15.59
C PHE A 33 13.68 12.71 14.36
N ARG A 34 13.90 13.24 13.14
CA ARG A 34 13.79 12.53 11.86
C ARG A 34 12.41 11.89 11.66
N PHE A 35 11.35 12.62 11.98
CA PHE A 35 9.99 12.17 11.72
C PHE A 35 9.19 13.22 10.96
N LEU A 36 8.34 12.74 10.08
CA LEU A 36 7.36 13.53 9.34
C LEU A 36 5.99 13.29 9.95
N GLN A 37 5.38 14.34 10.46
CA GLN A 37 3.98 14.38 10.85
C GLN A 37 3.12 14.83 9.68
N ILE A 38 2.08 14.05 9.41
CA ILE A 38 1.12 14.27 8.34
C ILE A 38 -0.25 14.41 8.98
N TYR A 39 -0.78 15.63 9.00
CA TYR A 39 -2.12 15.92 9.50
C TYR A 39 -3.07 15.93 8.31
N VAL A 40 -3.88 14.88 8.19
CA VAL A 40 -4.96 14.84 7.19
C VAL A 40 -6.16 15.55 7.81
N ILE A 41 -6.52 16.71 7.26
CA ILE A 41 -7.52 17.58 7.89
C ILE A 41 -8.90 17.21 7.37
N ARG A 42 -9.16 17.46 6.08
CA ARG A 42 -10.47 17.21 5.47
C ARG A 42 -10.43 17.05 3.97
N GLY A 43 -11.43 16.35 3.45
CA GLY A 43 -11.84 16.47 2.04
C GLY A 43 -12.79 17.65 1.87
N ILE A 44 -12.74 18.29 0.70
CA ILE A 44 -13.59 19.42 0.34
C ILE A 44 -14.29 19.08 -0.97
N LYS A 45 -15.63 19.03 -0.96
CA LYS A 45 -16.47 18.70 -2.12
C LYS A 45 -16.01 17.45 -2.87
N ILE A 46 -15.84 16.36 -2.12
CA ILE A 46 -15.46 15.05 -2.67
C ILE A 46 -16.63 14.53 -3.50
N VAL A 47 -16.37 14.19 -4.77
CA VAL A 47 -17.37 13.62 -5.68
C VAL A 47 -16.95 12.20 -6.02
N SER A 48 -17.79 11.22 -5.70
CA SER A 48 -17.57 9.82 -6.09
C SER A 48 -18.00 9.64 -7.55
N SER A 49 -17.14 9.10 -8.42
CA SER A 49 -17.37 8.89 -9.86
C SER A 49 -18.48 7.89 -10.22
N ALA A 50 -19.32 7.49 -9.26
CA ALA A 50 -20.39 6.50 -9.46
C ALA A 50 -21.61 7.06 -10.21
N GLU A 51 -21.67 8.35 -10.53
CA GLU A 51 -22.82 8.96 -11.22
C GLU A 51 -22.36 9.91 -12.33
N SER A 52 -21.96 9.34 -13.47
CA SER A 52 -21.95 10.05 -14.76
C SER A 52 -22.90 9.42 -15.80
N SER A 53 -23.80 8.54 -15.36
CA SER A 53 -24.94 8.09 -16.18
C SER A 53 -26.24 8.63 -15.59
N ALA A 54 -26.87 9.50 -16.36
CA ALA A 54 -28.12 10.17 -16.05
C ALA A 54 -29.25 9.20 -15.64
N GLU A 55 -30.13 9.74 -14.79
CA GLU A 55 -31.48 9.24 -14.46
C GLU A 55 -31.57 8.05 -13.50
N SER A 56 -31.40 8.32 -12.20
CA SER A 56 -32.29 7.71 -11.21
C SER A 56 -32.46 8.61 -9.99
N SER A 57 -33.71 8.76 -9.59
CA SER A 57 -34.19 9.58 -8.49
C SER A 57 -34.08 8.82 -7.16
N GLU A 58 -32.87 8.58 -6.68
CA GLU A 58 -32.58 8.21 -5.29
C GLU A 58 -31.39 9.05 -4.84
N GLY A 59 -31.58 9.84 -3.78
CA GLY A 59 -30.72 10.98 -3.47
C GLY A 59 -29.24 10.62 -3.30
N ASP A 60 -28.38 11.46 -3.90
CA ASP A 60 -26.91 11.51 -3.75
C ASP A 60 -26.47 11.01 -2.37
N VAL A 61 -26.13 9.71 -2.31
CA VAL A 61 -25.69 9.10 -1.05
C VAL A 61 -24.24 9.50 -0.87
N PRO A 62 -23.93 10.33 0.13
CA PRO A 62 -22.57 10.79 0.29
C PRO A 62 -21.63 9.61 0.63
N PRO A 63 -20.37 9.64 0.17
CA PRO A 63 -19.48 8.49 0.22
C PRO A 63 -18.94 8.24 1.64
N ASP A 64 -18.53 7.00 1.89
CA ASP A 64 -17.73 6.65 3.07
C ASP A 64 -16.26 6.78 2.72
N VAL A 65 -15.64 7.89 3.08
CA VAL A 65 -14.30 8.26 2.61
C VAL A 65 -13.21 7.81 3.58
N LEU A 66 -12.15 7.23 3.05
CA LEU A 66 -10.89 6.99 3.75
C LEU A 66 -9.71 7.45 2.89
N VAL A 67 -8.61 7.82 3.54
CA VAL A 67 -7.39 8.29 2.87
C VAL A 67 -6.25 7.34 3.15
N PHE A 68 -5.59 6.83 2.12
CA PHE A 68 -4.28 6.20 2.24
C PHE A 68 -3.19 7.22 1.99
N ALA A 69 -2.34 7.46 2.99
CA ALA A 69 -1.12 8.23 2.84
C ALA A 69 0.04 7.27 2.64
N SER A 70 0.83 7.47 1.57
CA SER A 70 2.03 6.69 1.32
C SER A 70 3.21 7.58 0.97
N LEU A 71 4.40 7.20 1.44
CA LEU A 71 5.64 7.90 1.19
C LEU A 71 6.52 7.04 0.30
N SER A 72 6.98 7.59 -0.82
CA SER A 72 7.95 6.96 -1.71
C SER A 72 9.29 7.67 -1.64
N PHE A 73 10.38 6.90 -1.79
CA PHE A 73 11.75 7.41 -1.94
C PHE A 73 12.42 6.60 -3.04
N ASN A 74 12.94 7.29 -4.07
CA ASN A 74 13.52 6.64 -5.26
C ASN A 74 12.59 5.58 -5.85
N GLU A 75 11.33 5.95 -6.08
CA GLU A 75 10.26 5.11 -6.63
C GLU A 75 9.86 3.89 -5.77
N ASN A 76 10.47 3.73 -4.60
CA ASN A 76 10.12 2.66 -3.66
C ASN A 76 9.23 3.20 -2.55
N GLN A 77 8.06 2.58 -2.36
CA GLN A 77 7.18 2.88 -1.24
C GLN A 77 7.80 2.40 0.08
N ILE A 78 8.12 3.36 0.96
CA ILE A 78 8.82 3.12 2.22
C ILE A 78 7.90 3.17 3.44
N TRP A 79 6.75 3.83 3.33
CA TRP A 79 5.80 3.99 4.42
C TRP A 79 4.38 4.12 3.86
N GLU A 80 3.41 3.65 4.64
CA GLU A 80 1.99 3.70 4.31
C GLU A 80 1.18 3.68 5.60
N GLN A 81 0.15 4.53 5.67
CA GLN A 81 -0.84 4.49 6.72
C GLN A 81 -2.18 4.98 6.17
N LYS A 82 -3.28 4.47 6.71
CA LYS A 82 -4.63 4.92 6.36
C LYS A 82 -5.25 5.72 7.48
N THR A 83 -6.12 6.66 7.13
CA THR A 83 -7.00 7.33 8.09
C THR A 83 -8.14 6.42 8.52
N ARG A 84 -8.83 6.83 9.57
CA ARG A 84 -10.16 6.33 9.89
C ARG A 84 -11.13 6.74 8.80
N MET A 85 -12.09 5.85 8.56
CA MET A 85 -13.17 6.11 7.63
C MET A 85 -14.14 7.14 8.21
N VAL A 86 -14.52 8.12 7.40
CA VAL A 86 -15.59 9.06 7.69
C VAL A 86 -16.79 8.67 6.85
N LYS A 87 -17.90 8.35 7.51
CA LYS A 87 -19.09 7.85 6.82
C LYS A 87 -19.94 8.99 6.27
N LYS A 88 -20.57 8.75 5.12
CA LYS A 88 -21.66 9.56 4.56
C LYS A 88 -21.36 11.05 4.51
N SER A 89 -20.23 11.44 3.91
CA SER A 89 -19.87 12.86 3.82
C SER A 89 -19.09 13.23 2.56
N ASN A 90 -19.55 14.27 1.85
CA ASN A 90 -18.84 14.93 0.75
C ASN A 90 -17.74 15.91 1.25
N ASP A 91 -17.78 16.31 2.52
CA ASP A 91 -16.77 17.16 3.16
C ASP A 91 -16.15 16.48 4.40
N PRO A 92 -15.59 15.27 4.25
CA PRO A 92 -15.19 14.42 5.38
C PRO A 92 -14.12 15.11 6.23
N GLN A 93 -14.34 15.16 7.55
CA GLN A 93 -13.38 15.67 8.53
C GLN A 93 -12.58 14.50 9.12
N PHE A 94 -11.31 14.38 8.74
CA PHE A 94 -10.43 13.34 9.26
C PHE A 94 -9.76 13.78 10.55
N ASN A 95 -9.18 14.99 10.57
CA ASN A 95 -8.43 15.57 11.69
C ASN A 95 -7.47 14.56 12.34
N GLU A 96 -6.78 13.76 11.52
CA GLU A 96 -5.97 12.65 11.96
C GLU A 96 -4.49 12.91 11.71
N LYS A 97 -3.66 12.54 12.69
CA LYS A 97 -2.21 12.65 12.63
C LYS A 97 -1.61 11.28 12.30
N LEU A 98 -0.87 11.22 11.20
CA LEU A 98 -0.07 10.08 10.77
C LEU A 98 1.42 10.40 10.95
N GLU A 99 2.23 9.41 11.33
CA GLU A 99 3.64 9.62 11.66
C GLU A 99 4.56 8.66 10.89
N ALA A 100 5.50 9.23 10.15
CA ALA A 100 6.56 8.50 9.46
C ALA A 100 7.90 8.79 10.13
N HIS A 101 8.51 7.77 10.75
CA HIS A 101 9.78 7.89 11.46
C HIS A 101 10.98 7.47 10.60
N GLY A 102 12.19 7.92 10.99
CA GLY A 102 13.43 7.53 10.34
C GLY A 102 13.64 8.19 8.98
N ILE A 103 13.00 9.33 8.73
CA ILE A 103 13.14 10.10 7.50
C ILE A 103 14.26 11.12 7.70
N THR A 104 15.39 10.94 7.00
CA THR A 104 16.49 11.91 7.02
C THR A 104 16.18 13.08 6.09
N SER A 105 16.84 14.23 6.25
CA SER A 105 16.59 15.39 5.39
C SER A 105 16.92 15.12 3.92
N ALA A 106 17.98 14.36 3.65
CA ALA A 106 18.32 13.91 2.29
C ALA A 106 17.23 13.01 1.70
N LYS A 107 16.72 12.08 2.51
CA LYS A 107 15.62 11.19 2.10
C LYS A 107 14.33 11.97 1.83
N LEU A 108 14.00 12.92 2.71
CA LEU A 108 12.84 13.79 2.57
C LEU A 108 12.87 14.57 1.26
N TYR A 109 14.03 15.12 0.89
CA TYR A 109 14.20 15.93 -0.32
C TYR A 109 13.87 15.17 -1.62
N GLU A 110 14.14 13.86 -1.64
CA GLU A 110 13.87 12.96 -2.78
C GLU A 110 12.54 12.19 -2.62
N SER A 111 11.78 12.47 -1.56
CA SER A 111 10.54 11.76 -1.28
C SER A 111 9.31 12.46 -1.85
N THR A 112 8.33 11.64 -2.22
CA THR A 112 7.01 12.09 -2.65
C THR A 112 5.96 11.48 -1.75
N LEU A 113 5.01 12.30 -1.31
CA LEU A 113 3.87 11.90 -0.51
C LEU A 113 2.65 11.77 -1.42
N TYR A 114 1.96 10.64 -1.33
CA TYR A 114 0.75 10.33 -2.09
C TYR A 114 -0.41 10.18 -1.14
N PHE A 115 -1.53 10.80 -1.47
CA PHE A 115 -2.81 10.59 -0.80
C PHE A 115 -3.80 10.00 -1.79
N GLN A 116 -4.33 8.83 -1.49
CA GLN A 116 -5.36 8.18 -2.31
C GLN A 116 -6.66 8.14 -1.52
N LEU A 117 -7.71 8.77 -2.06
CA LEU A 117 -9.03 8.80 -1.45
C LEU A 117 -9.86 7.66 -2.00
N PHE A 118 -10.41 6.84 -1.12
CA PHE A 118 -11.26 5.71 -1.49
C PHE A 118 -12.66 5.89 -0.91
N ASN A 119 -13.66 5.52 -1.72
CA ASN A 119 -15.00 5.27 -1.25
C ASN A 119 -15.08 3.82 -0.77
N HIS A 120 -15.31 3.62 0.53
CA HIS A 120 -15.39 2.28 1.13
C HIS A 120 -16.65 1.52 0.71
N GLN A 121 -17.76 2.21 0.47
CA GLN A 121 -19.04 1.57 0.10
C GLN A 121 -18.95 0.92 -1.29
N THR A 122 -18.33 1.62 -2.23
CA THR A 122 -18.18 1.15 -3.62
C THR A 122 -16.81 0.52 -3.87
N ASN A 123 -15.90 0.59 -2.89
CA ASN A 123 -14.49 0.21 -3.01
C ASN A 123 -13.77 0.88 -4.20
N THR A 124 -14.19 2.09 -4.59
CA THR A 124 -13.63 2.82 -5.74
C THR A 124 -12.61 3.87 -5.30
N LEU A 125 -11.57 4.06 -6.10
CA LEU A 125 -10.66 5.19 -5.96
C LEU A 125 -11.39 6.46 -6.43
N ILE A 126 -11.52 7.43 -5.54
CA ILE A 126 -12.14 8.72 -5.86
C ILE A 126 -11.13 9.63 -6.56
N GLY A 127 -9.88 9.63 -6.09
CA GLY A 127 -8.82 10.44 -6.68
C GLY A 127 -7.52 10.39 -5.89
N GLU A 128 -6.48 10.96 -6.47
CA GLU A 128 -5.15 11.03 -5.88
C GLU A 128 -4.66 12.47 -5.73
N VAL A 129 -3.91 12.74 -4.67
CA VAL A 129 -3.10 13.93 -4.49
C VAL A 129 -1.64 13.53 -4.34
N VAL A 130 -0.78 14.09 -5.19
CA VAL A 130 0.66 13.87 -5.16
C VAL A 130 1.36 15.15 -4.70
N TYR A 131 2.22 15.05 -3.69
CA TYR A 131 2.95 16.17 -3.13
C TYR A 131 4.45 15.87 -3.00
N SER A 132 5.29 16.65 -3.68
CA SER A 132 6.74 16.54 -3.56
C SER A 132 7.23 17.19 -2.27
N LEU A 133 8.06 16.48 -1.50
CA LEU A 133 8.60 16.96 -0.22
C LEU A 133 9.92 17.73 -0.38
N LYS A 134 10.38 17.94 -1.61
CA LYS A 134 11.64 18.60 -1.96
C LYS A 134 11.81 19.98 -1.32
N GLU A 135 10.72 20.74 -1.25
CA GLU A 135 10.70 22.12 -0.76
C GLU A 135 10.05 22.24 0.63
N LEU A 136 9.81 21.13 1.33
CA LEU A 136 9.19 21.16 2.65
C LEU A 136 10.17 21.75 3.69
N PRO A 137 9.85 22.90 4.32
CA PRO A 137 10.71 23.47 5.34
C PRO A 137 10.73 22.61 6.61
N ALA A 138 11.92 22.40 7.17
CA ALA A 138 12.07 21.73 8.45
C ALA A 138 11.51 22.58 9.61
N ASN A 139 10.94 21.91 10.60
CA ASN A 139 10.41 22.48 11.84
C ASN A 139 9.36 23.59 11.62
N LYS A 140 8.67 23.56 10.48
CA LYS A 140 7.62 24.53 10.15
C LYS A 140 6.40 23.79 9.62
N LEU A 141 5.23 24.13 10.19
CA LEU A 141 3.94 23.64 9.69
C LEU A 141 3.69 24.20 8.29
N THR A 142 3.42 23.31 7.34
CA THR A 142 3.12 23.63 5.95
C THR A 142 1.75 23.06 5.60
N THR A 143 0.75 23.93 5.46
CA THR A 143 -0.61 23.54 5.06
C THR A 143 -0.76 23.68 3.55
N GLN A 144 -1.38 22.66 2.93
CA GLN A 144 -1.66 22.62 1.51
C GLN A 144 -3.11 22.20 1.29
N THR A 145 -3.70 22.74 0.22
CA THR A 145 -5.01 22.33 -0.27
C THR A 145 -4.87 22.06 -1.75
N LEU A 146 -4.91 20.78 -2.13
CA LEU A 146 -4.63 20.34 -3.50
C LEU A 146 -5.85 19.66 -4.10
N PRO A 147 -6.13 19.89 -5.40
CA PRO A 147 -7.21 19.19 -6.11
C PRO A 147 -6.88 17.71 -6.25
N LEU A 148 -7.92 16.89 -6.22
CA LEU A 148 -7.84 15.48 -6.55
C LEU A 148 -7.69 15.34 -8.05
N ALA A 149 -6.66 14.62 -8.47
CA ALA A 149 -6.52 14.21 -9.85
C ALA A 149 -7.27 12.90 -10.07
N GLU A 150 -7.99 12.83 -11.19
CA GLU A 150 -8.52 11.58 -11.69
C GLU A 150 -7.35 10.69 -12.09
N VAL A 151 -7.36 9.47 -11.57
CA VAL A 151 -6.44 8.45 -12.02
C VAL A 151 -7.24 7.59 -12.97
N GLU A 152 -7.00 7.76 -14.28
CA GLU A 152 -7.39 6.77 -15.29
C GLU A 152 -6.64 5.48 -14.93
N LEU A 153 -7.27 4.67 -14.10
CA LEU A 153 -6.91 3.28 -13.96
C LEU A 153 -7.29 2.67 -15.31
N ASP A 154 -6.31 2.28 -16.13
CA ASP A 154 -6.55 1.30 -17.19
C ASP A 154 -7.42 0.21 -16.55
N GLU A 155 -8.67 0.06 -17.04
CA GLU A 155 -9.78 -0.73 -16.48
C GLU A 155 -9.51 -2.25 -16.48
N ALA A 156 -8.38 -2.67 -15.93
CA ALA A 156 -8.04 -4.04 -15.64
C ALA A 156 -8.02 -4.31 -14.13
N CYS A 157 -8.10 -3.30 -13.27
CA CYS A 157 -7.97 -3.49 -11.83
C CYS A 157 -9.17 -2.88 -11.09
N CYS A 158 -10.21 -3.68 -10.85
CA CYS A 158 -11.09 -3.65 -9.67
C CYS A 158 -12.45 -4.28 -10.00
N SER A 159 -12.51 -5.60 -9.97
CA SER A 159 -13.74 -6.31 -9.57
C SER A 159 -13.30 -7.58 -8.86
N VAL A 160 -12.96 -7.44 -7.58
CA VAL A 160 -13.12 -8.57 -6.66
C VAL A 160 -14.40 -8.25 -5.91
N GLU A 161 -15.48 -8.84 -6.38
CA GLU A 161 -16.73 -8.93 -5.64
C GLU A 161 -16.40 -9.64 -4.32
N GLU A 162 -16.45 -8.94 -3.19
CA GLU A 162 -16.52 -9.62 -1.89
C GLU A 162 -17.93 -10.18 -1.72
N GLU A 163 -18.24 -11.25 -2.44
CA GLU A 163 -19.31 -12.18 -2.05
C GLU A 163 -18.77 -13.05 -0.89
N PRO A 164 -19.52 -13.24 0.20
CA PRO A 164 -19.01 -13.89 1.39
C PRO A 164 -19.10 -15.42 1.25
N LEU A 165 -18.21 -16.06 0.47
CA LEU A 165 -18.19 -17.53 0.33
C LEU A 165 -16.77 -18.10 0.26
N ASP A 166 -16.44 -18.96 1.24
CA ASP A 166 -15.32 -19.91 1.40
C ASP A 166 -13.86 -19.49 1.03
N PRO A 167 -12.96 -19.29 2.03
CA PRO A 167 -11.72 -18.52 1.86
C PRO A 167 -10.47 -19.29 1.38
N CYS A 168 -10.56 -20.37 0.57
CA CYS A 168 -9.35 -21.21 0.39
C CYS A 168 -8.99 -21.77 -0.99
N SER A 169 -9.58 -21.35 -2.12
CA SER A 169 -9.22 -21.95 -3.41
C SER A 169 -8.91 -21.03 -4.58
N GLU A 170 -9.11 -19.72 -4.48
CA GLU A 170 -9.09 -18.91 -5.71
C GLU A 170 -7.86 -18.00 -5.88
N LEU A 171 -7.18 -17.55 -4.81
CA LEU A 171 -6.10 -16.55 -4.91
C LEU A 171 -4.68 -17.13 -5.19
N GLY A 172 -4.55 -18.45 -5.22
CA GLY A 172 -3.28 -19.16 -5.38
C GLY A 172 -2.65 -19.64 -4.06
N GLU A 173 -1.53 -20.35 -4.17
CA GLU A 173 -0.82 -20.99 -3.05
C GLU A 173 0.60 -20.43 -2.93
N LEU A 174 1.04 -20.13 -1.71
CA LEU A 174 2.42 -19.71 -1.39
C LEU A 174 3.13 -20.80 -0.56
N SER A 175 4.22 -21.34 -1.08
CA SER A 175 5.04 -22.35 -0.38
C SER A 175 6.15 -21.68 0.44
N ILE A 176 6.14 -21.94 1.75
CA ILE A 176 7.07 -21.37 2.74
C ILE A 176 7.67 -22.51 3.56
N SER A 177 8.95 -22.41 3.90
CA SER A 177 9.61 -23.29 4.86
C SER A 177 10.15 -22.46 6.03
N LEU A 178 9.87 -22.91 7.25
CA LEU A 178 10.33 -22.28 8.49
C LEU A 178 11.23 -23.23 9.26
N CYS A 179 12.35 -22.74 9.76
CA CYS A 179 13.25 -23.50 10.63
C CYS A 179 13.77 -22.59 11.74
N HIS A 180 13.53 -22.96 13.00
CA HIS A 180 14.11 -22.28 14.15
C HIS A 180 15.20 -23.16 14.76
N ASN A 181 16.37 -22.57 15.00
CA ASN A 181 17.44 -23.18 15.78
C ASN A 181 17.51 -22.46 17.15
N PRO A 182 17.02 -23.08 18.24
CA PRO A 182 17.06 -22.48 19.57
C PRO A 182 18.48 -22.19 20.08
N THR A 183 19.44 -23.07 19.75
CA THR A 183 20.84 -22.96 20.20
C THR A 183 21.51 -21.73 19.61
N ASP A 184 21.32 -21.50 18.31
CA ASP A 184 21.87 -20.33 17.61
C ASP A 184 20.96 -19.10 17.70
N GLN A 185 19.79 -19.23 18.34
CA GLN A 185 18.74 -18.20 18.40
C GLN A 185 18.41 -17.62 17.02
N LYS A 186 18.26 -18.49 16.01
CA LYS A 186 18.04 -18.07 14.62
C LYS A 186 16.75 -18.66 14.06
N LEU A 187 15.92 -17.79 13.50
CA LEU A 187 14.76 -18.15 12.70
C LEU A 187 15.11 -17.98 11.22
N THR A 188 15.06 -19.08 10.48
CA THR A 188 15.24 -19.14 9.03
C THR A 188 13.87 -19.23 8.37
N VAL A 189 13.57 -18.27 7.51
CA VAL A 189 12.33 -18.21 6.72
C VAL A 189 12.70 -18.31 5.25
N LYS A 190 12.31 -19.39 4.60
CA LYS A 190 12.52 -19.58 3.17
C LYS A 190 11.21 -19.48 2.41
N ILE A 191 11.17 -18.63 1.40
CA ILE A 191 10.04 -18.50 0.48
C ILE A 191 10.40 -19.28 -0.78
N ASN A 192 9.70 -20.39 -1.04
CA ASN A 192 10.07 -21.32 -2.10
C ASN A 192 9.48 -20.88 -3.45
N CYS A 193 8.16 -20.89 -3.56
CA CYS A 193 7.46 -20.53 -4.79
C CYS A 193 6.01 -20.13 -4.47
N ALA A 194 5.37 -19.46 -5.42
CA ALA A 194 3.92 -19.34 -5.45
C ALA A 194 3.36 -20.03 -6.70
N ARG A 195 2.12 -20.52 -6.62
CA ARG A 195 1.44 -21.23 -7.71
C ARG A 195 -0.01 -20.75 -7.81
N GLY A 196 -0.56 -20.76 -9.02
CA GLY A 196 -1.97 -20.44 -9.25
C GLY A 196 -2.36 -19.01 -8.88
N LEU A 197 -1.42 -18.04 -8.98
CA LEU A 197 -1.75 -16.63 -8.76
C LEU A 197 -2.75 -16.16 -9.81
N GLN A 198 -3.80 -15.46 -9.37
CA GLN A 198 -4.79 -14.92 -10.29
C GLN A 198 -4.21 -13.75 -11.10
N PRO A 199 -4.35 -13.77 -12.44
CA PRO A 199 -3.99 -12.63 -13.26
C PRO A 199 -4.76 -11.38 -12.85
N ILE A 200 -4.07 -10.24 -12.79
CA ILE A 200 -4.70 -8.95 -12.55
C ILE A 200 -5.28 -8.38 -13.86
N ALA A 201 -4.73 -8.74 -15.04
CA ALA A 201 -5.17 -8.21 -16.32
C ALA A 201 -5.44 -9.32 -17.36
N LYS A 202 -6.26 -8.99 -18.37
CA LYS A 202 -6.63 -9.90 -19.49
C LYS A 202 -5.42 -10.43 -20.27
N ASP A 203 -4.27 -9.77 -20.18
CA ASP A 203 -3.03 -10.19 -20.83
C ASP A 203 -2.26 -11.29 -20.06
N GLY A 204 -2.70 -11.65 -18.85
CA GLY A 204 -2.14 -12.73 -18.06
C GLY A 204 -0.80 -12.42 -17.38
N LYS A 205 -0.32 -11.17 -17.43
CA LYS A 205 1.05 -10.82 -17.04
C LYS A 205 1.12 -10.37 -15.58
N LEU A 206 1.84 -11.11 -14.75
CA LEU A 206 2.17 -10.69 -13.39
C LEU A 206 3.66 -10.52 -13.18
N ASN A 207 4.05 -9.51 -12.39
CA ASN A 207 5.40 -9.34 -11.86
C ASN A 207 5.42 -9.58 -10.34
N PRO A 208 5.21 -10.83 -9.86
CA PRO A 208 5.00 -11.06 -8.45
C PRO A 208 6.30 -10.95 -7.64
N PHE A 209 6.18 -10.45 -6.40
CA PHE A 209 7.19 -10.49 -5.36
C PHE A 209 6.51 -10.68 -4.00
N VAL A 210 7.27 -11.10 -2.98
CA VAL A 210 6.73 -11.30 -1.64
C VAL A 210 7.40 -10.35 -0.66
N LYS A 211 6.58 -9.59 0.07
CA LYS A 211 7.01 -8.76 1.19
C LYS A 211 6.78 -9.54 2.49
N LEU A 212 7.86 -9.85 3.19
CA LEU A 212 7.88 -10.49 4.49
C LEU A 212 7.97 -9.42 5.60
N GLU A 213 6.97 -9.38 6.47
CA GLU A 213 6.95 -8.50 7.64
C GLU A 213 7.01 -9.36 8.91
N LEU A 214 7.97 -9.05 9.79
CA LEU A 214 8.09 -9.64 11.11
C LEU A 214 7.45 -8.69 12.12
N THR A 215 6.46 -9.17 12.86
CA THR A 215 5.78 -8.43 13.92
C THR A 215 5.96 -9.15 15.26
N PHE A 216 6.06 -8.37 16.35
CA PHE A 216 6.13 -8.85 17.73
C PHE A 216 5.09 -8.09 18.55
N CYS A 217 4.17 -8.80 19.19
CA CYS A 217 3.04 -8.21 19.92
C CYS A 217 2.29 -7.13 19.11
N GLY A 218 2.04 -7.40 17.83
CA GLY A 218 1.36 -6.47 16.91
C GLY A 218 2.20 -5.29 16.40
N ARG A 219 3.45 -5.13 16.85
CA ARG A 219 4.37 -4.10 16.38
C ARG A 219 5.32 -4.64 15.31
N LYS A 220 5.45 -3.93 14.19
CA LYS A 220 6.36 -4.30 13.09
C LYS A 220 7.82 -4.08 13.51
N LEU A 221 8.61 -5.16 13.47
CA LEU A 221 10.04 -5.15 13.79
C LEU A 221 10.92 -5.08 12.56
N SER A 222 10.57 -5.82 11.50
CA SER A 222 11.37 -5.89 10.27
C SER A 222 10.49 -6.06 9.06
N SER A 223 10.96 -5.56 7.92
CA SER A 223 10.36 -5.77 6.60
C SER A 223 11.47 -6.18 5.64
N ARG A 224 11.27 -7.28 4.92
CA ARG A 224 12.16 -7.71 3.82
C ARG A 224 11.31 -8.04 2.61
N THR A 225 11.88 -7.90 1.42
CA THR A 225 11.17 -8.14 0.16
C THR A 225 12.02 -9.04 -0.73
N THR A 226 11.38 -10.00 -1.40
CA THR A 226 12.04 -10.85 -2.38
C THR A 226 12.32 -10.06 -3.66
N LYS A 227 13.15 -10.62 -4.54
CA LYS A 227 13.24 -10.18 -5.92
C LYS A 227 11.88 -10.31 -6.59
N THR A 228 11.65 -9.42 -7.54
CA THR A 228 10.48 -9.45 -8.42
C THR A 228 10.71 -10.52 -9.49
N ALA A 229 9.82 -11.49 -9.57
CA ALA A 229 9.74 -12.38 -10.72
C ALA A 229 8.95 -11.67 -11.81
N HIS A 230 9.37 -11.81 -13.07
CA HIS A 230 8.77 -11.09 -14.19
C HIS A 230 7.87 -12.00 -15.02
N ASN A 231 6.71 -11.48 -15.41
CA ASN A 231 5.76 -12.11 -16.32
C ASN A 231 5.43 -13.58 -15.98
N THR A 232 5.01 -13.88 -14.75
CA THR A 232 4.73 -15.24 -14.30
C THR A 232 3.62 -15.30 -13.24
N LEU A 233 2.73 -16.29 -13.37
CA LEU A 233 1.72 -16.65 -12.36
C LEU A 233 2.24 -17.70 -11.36
N THR A 234 3.45 -18.24 -11.61
CA THR A 234 4.08 -19.29 -10.81
C THR A 234 5.54 -18.93 -10.48
N PRO A 235 5.79 -17.89 -9.68
CA PRO A 235 7.14 -17.43 -9.39
C PRO A 235 7.92 -18.47 -8.58
N ASN A 236 9.12 -18.82 -9.06
CA ASN A 236 10.12 -19.52 -8.27
C ASN A 236 11.01 -18.47 -7.59
N ILE A 237 10.85 -18.35 -6.27
CA ILE A 237 11.49 -17.31 -5.47
C ILE A 237 12.77 -17.88 -4.85
N SER A 238 12.67 -18.99 -4.12
CA SER A 238 13.77 -19.68 -3.46
C SER A 238 14.70 -18.77 -2.64
N GLU A 239 14.14 -17.76 -1.97
CA GLU A 239 14.90 -16.80 -1.15
C GLU A 239 14.82 -17.12 0.34
N VAL A 240 15.93 -16.90 1.05
CA VAL A 240 16.08 -17.19 2.47
C VAL A 240 16.30 -15.91 3.26
N PHE A 241 15.51 -15.72 4.29
CA PHE A 241 15.63 -14.64 5.26
C PHE A 241 16.02 -15.19 6.63
N LEU A 242 16.98 -14.54 7.26
CA LEU A 242 17.48 -14.88 8.59
C LEU A 242 17.08 -13.80 9.58
N PHE A 243 16.56 -14.22 10.73
CA PHE A 243 16.19 -13.34 11.84
C PHE A 243 16.82 -13.87 13.13
N ASP A 244 17.43 -12.97 13.89
CA ASP A 244 17.86 -13.27 15.25
C ASP A 244 16.63 -13.31 16.17
N MET A 245 16.36 -14.48 16.74
CA MET A 245 15.12 -14.81 17.40
C MET A 245 15.34 -15.72 18.61
N HIS A 246 15.25 -15.12 19.81
CA HIS A 246 15.29 -15.85 21.06
C HIS A 246 14.04 -16.75 21.18
N PRO A 247 14.16 -18.01 21.65
CA PRO A 247 13.04 -18.94 21.78
C PRO A 247 11.84 -18.36 22.54
N ASP A 248 12.08 -17.62 23.63
CA ASP A 248 11.02 -16.99 24.45
C ASP A 248 10.16 -15.97 23.70
N LYS A 249 10.69 -15.38 22.62
CA LYS A 249 9.98 -14.39 21.80
C LYS A 249 9.17 -15.03 20.69
N LEU A 250 9.51 -16.25 20.28
CA LEU A 250 8.88 -16.97 19.16
C LEU A 250 7.35 -17.06 19.29
N PRO A 251 6.77 -17.34 20.48
CA PRO A 251 5.32 -17.44 20.63
C PRO A 251 4.57 -16.13 20.39
N GLN A 252 5.24 -14.97 20.50
CA GLN A 252 4.64 -13.63 20.39
C GLN A 252 4.91 -12.99 19.01
N VAL A 253 5.57 -13.74 18.13
CA VAL A 253 5.92 -13.31 16.78
C VAL A 253 4.81 -13.68 15.81
N THR A 254 4.55 -12.79 14.85
CA THR A 254 3.75 -13.09 13.66
C THR A 254 4.53 -12.69 12.41
N LEU A 255 4.67 -13.62 11.49
CA LEU A 255 5.21 -13.43 10.15
C LEU A 255 4.04 -13.16 9.20
N VAL A 256 4.12 -12.06 8.47
CA VAL A 256 3.11 -11.65 7.49
C VAL A 256 3.75 -11.65 6.11
N PHE A 257 3.25 -12.51 5.22
CA PHE A 257 3.72 -12.63 3.84
C PHE A 257 2.69 -11.98 2.93
N LYS A 258 3.06 -10.88 2.27
CA LYS A 258 2.21 -10.18 1.30
C LYS A 258 2.73 -10.49 -0.10
N VAL A 259 1.97 -11.27 -0.86
CA VAL A 259 2.25 -11.49 -2.28
C VAL A 259 1.73 -10.27 -3.04
N LYS A 260 2.60 -9.60 -3.79
CA LYS A 260 2.28 -8.38 -4.52
C LYS A 260 2.70 -8.49 -5.97
N HIS A 261 1.94 -7.87 -6.87
CA HIS A 261 2.34 -7.60 -8.24
C HIS A 261 3.02 -6.24 -8.31
N ARG A 262 4.22 -6.20 -8.91
CA ARG A 262 4.91 -4.95 -9.20
C ARG A 262 4.31 -4.28 -10.43
N GLY A 263 3.45 -3.30 -10.17
CA GLY A 263 2.82 -2.49 -11.20
C GLY A 263 3.71 -1.31 -11.64
N ARG A 264 3.29 -0.63 -12.71
CA ARG A 264 4.01 0.55 -13.24
C ARG A 264 3.90 1.78 -12.34
N VAL A 265 2.74 1.96 -11.71
CA VAL A 265 2.44 3.11 -10.85
C VAL A 265 2.47 2.72 -9.38
N ARG A 266 1.87 1.57 -9.02
CA ARG A 266 1.84 1.05 -7.64
C ARG A 266 1.87 -0.46 -7.62
N ASP A 267 2.31 -1.00 -6.48
CA ASP A 267 2.26 -2.44 -6.24
C ASP A 267 0.85 -2.85 -5.80
N VAL A 268 0.29 -3.86 -6.45
CA VAL A 268 -1.03 -4.41 -6.14
C VAL A 268 -0.87 -5.63 -5.25
N THR A 269 -1.63 -5.74 -4.16
CA THR A 269 -1.58 -6.92 -3.29
C THR A 269 -2.45 -8.02 -3.89
N LEU A 270 -1.84 -9.18 -4.15
CA LEU A 270 -2.50 -10.38 -4.66
C LEU A 270 -3.08 -11.24 -3.54
N GLY A 271 -2.38 -11.30 -2.40
CA GLY A 271 -2.78 -12.11 -1.26
C GLY A 271 -1.90 -11.90 -0.05
N THR A 272 -2.40 -12.26 1.12
CA THR A 272 -1.66 -12.15 2.39
C THR A 272 -1.80 -13.45 3.18
N VAL A 273 -0.68 -13.97 3.70
CA VAL A 273 -0.60 -15.18 4.53
C VAL A 273 -0.01 -14.79 5.88
N HIS A 274 -0.65 -15.20 6.98
CA HIS A 274 -0.19 -14.92 8.34
C HIS A 274 0.26 -16.20 9.03
N LEU A 275 1.44 -16.19 9.66
CA LEU A 275 1.98 -17.33 10.40
C LEU A 275 2.49 -16.87 11.78
N GLY A 276 1.85 -17.28 12.88
CA GLY A 276 2.29 -16.93 14.24
C GLY A 276 1.19 -16.75 15.29
N TYR A 277 1.48 -15.91 16.30
CA TYR A 277 0.70 -15.71 17.53
C TYR A 277 -0.79 -15.37 17.35
N CYS A 278 -1.14 -14.59 16.32
CA CYS A 278 -2.51 -14.08 16.12
C CYS A 278 -3.19 -14.65 14.86
N VAL A 279 -2.97 -15.92 14.55
CA VAL A 279 -3.56 -16.54 13.35
C VAL A 279 -4.90 -17.18 13.69
N ASN A 280 -5.98 -16.56 13.21
CA ASN A 280 -7.36 -17.02 13.37
C ASN A 280 -7.82 -17.99 12.26
N VAL A 281 -6.88 -18.52 11.46
CA VAL A 281 -7.13 -19.50 10.39
C VAL A 281 -6.59 -20.85 10.82
N GLU A 282 -7.46 -21.85 10.90
CA GLU A 282 -7.13 -23.14 11.52
C GLU A 282 -6.08 -23.97 10.74
N SER A 283 -5.98 -23.79 9.41
CA SER A 283 -4.96 -24.44 8.56
C SER A 283 -3.55 -23.86 8.78
N GLU A 284 -3.44 -22.54 8.91
CA GLU A 284 -2.19 -21.81 9.18
C GLU A 284 -1.71 -22.03 10.62
N TYR A 285 -2.63 -22.08 11.59
CA TYR A 285 -2.34 -22.48 12.97
C TYR A 285 -1.86 -23.93 13.06
N LYS A 286 -2.45 -24.85 12.28
CA LYS A 286 -1.96 -26.25 12.17
C LYS A 286 -0.56 -26.32 11.56
N HIS A 287 -0.24 -25.48 10.56
CA HIS A 287 1.11 -25.39 10.00
C HIS A 287 2.12 -24.90 11.05
N TRP A 288 1.81 -23.80 11.74
CA TRP A 288 2.64 -23.22 12.82
C TRP A 288 2.87 -24.20 13.98
N ASN A 289 1.81 -24.88 14.43
CA ASN A 289 1.88 -25.86 15.52
C ASN A 289 2.64 -27.14 15.09
N LYS A 290 2.63 -27.49 13.80
CA LYS A 290 3.38 -28.62 13.23
C LYS A 290 4.87 -28.30 13.08
N SER A 291 5.24 -27.05 12.76
CA SER A 291 6.64 -26.58 12.74
C SER A 291 7.28 -26.55 14.13
N TRP A 292 6.49 -26.37 15.20
CA TRP A 292 6.96 -26.44 16.57
C TRP A 292 7.17 -27.88 17.08
N LYS A 293 6.45 -28.86 16.51
CA LYS A 293 6.40 -30.24 17.05
C LYS A 293 7.23 -31.27 16.29
N ASN A 294 7.53 -31.05 15.01
CA ASN A 294 8.28 -32.03 14.22
C ASN A 294 9.61 -31.44 13.75
N HIS A 295 10.70 -32.04 14.24
CA HIS A 295 12.02 -31.89 13.66
C HIS A 295 11.96 -32.30 12.19
N THR A 296 12.15 -31.31 11.30
CA THR A 296 12.24 -31.45 9.84
C THR A 296 10.90 -31.77 9.17
N LEU A 297 10.61 -31.10 8.06
CA LEU A 297 10.21 -31.74 6.80
C LEU A 297 10.21 -30.73 5.64
N LYS A 298 10.53 -31.27 4.47
CA LYS A 298 10.72 -30.62 3.16
C LYS A 298 9.47 -29.95 2.62
#